data_AF-A0A8T0FJG3-F1
#
_entry.id   AF-A0A8T0FJG3-F1
#
_cell.length_a   1.000
_cell.length_b   1.000
_cell.length_c   1.000
_cell.angle_alpha   90.00
_cell.angle_beta   90.00
_cell.angle_gamma   90.00
#
_symmetry.space_group_name_H-M   'P 1'
#
loop_
_entity.id
_entity.type
_entity.pdbx_description
1 polymer ?
#
loop_
_entity_poly.entity_id
_entity_poly.type
_entity_poly.pdbx_seq_one_letter_code
_entity_poly.pdbx_strand_id
1 'polypeptide(L)'
;MLERDIIFREIDCICITEPYLYEEQLVGIPNGYNGIFYESGSRTAIIIKKSFKFIPIQIEKDFIAINCTGDSFQTIIISIYCSPSEDLHPNLEKLEKMFVRFPNYPIIINGDFNAKSPAWGKDKQDEKGKHLL
;
A
#
# COMPACT_ATOMS: atom_id res chain seq x y z
N MET A 1 15.29 12.29 3.31
CA MET A 1 15.18 11.43 2.11
C MET A 1 14.67 10.11 2.63
N LEU A 2 13.62 9.55 2.03
CA LEU A 2 12.84 8.44 2.57
C LEU A 2 13.69 7.32 3.18
N GLU A 3 14.75 6.90 2.48
CA GLU A 3 15.70 5.89 2.95
C GLU A 3 16.28 6.20 4.34
N ARG A 4 16.73 7.44 4.56
CA ARG A 4 17.30 7.89 5.84
C ARG A 4 16.25 7.90 6.93
N ASP A 5 15.02 8.30 6.59
CA ASP A 5 13.91 8.36 7.54
C ASP A 5 13.48 6.95 7.98
N ILE A 6 13.47 5.98 7.05
CA ILE A 6 13.21 4.56 7.35
C ILE A 6 14.25 4.02 8.34
N ILE A 7 15.53 4.26 8.09
CA ILE A 7 16.61 3.79 8.98
C ILE A 7 16.55 4.50 10.34
N PHE A 8 16.49 5.84 10.34
CA PHE A 8 16.59 6.63 11.57
C PHE A 8 15.41 6.43 12.52
N ARG A 9 14.22 6.18 11.97
CA ARG A 9 12.99 5.92 12.75
C ARG A 9 12.74 4.43 12.99
N GLU A 10 13.67 3.57 12.56
CA GLU A 10 13.56 2.11 12.69
C GLU A 10 12.24 1.56 12.12
N ILE A 11 11.82 2.06 10.96
CA ILE A 11 10.55 1.67 10.34
C ILE A 11 10.68 0.27 9.74
N ASP A 12 9.90 -0.69 10.24
CA ASP A 12 9.94 -2.08 9.76
C ASP A 12 9.23 -2.29 8.42
N CYS A 13 8.14 -1.55 8.18
CA CYS A 13 7.35 -1.64 6.95
C CYS A 13 6.74 -0.27 6.64
N ILE A 14 6.77 0.12 5.36
CA ILE A 14 6.12 1.34 4.88
C ILE A 14 5.47 1.09 3.53
N CYS A 15 4.25 1.61 3.39
CA CYS A 15 3.53 1.70 2.12
C CYS A 15 3.76 3.10 1.57
N ILE A 16 4.12 3.20 0.30
CA ILE A 16 4.38 4.47 -0.37
C ILE A 16 3.53 4.59 -1.64
N THR A 17 3.06 5.79 -1.91
CA THR A 17 2.35 6.15 -3.13
C THR A 17 3.22 7.03 -4.01
N GLU A 18 3.03 6.92 -5.32
CA GLU A 18 3.79 7.62 -6.36
C GLU A 18 5.32 7.56 -6.14
N PRO A 19 5.91 6.35 -5.98
CA PRO A 19 7.33 6.23 -5.76
C PRO A 19 8.13 6.72 -6.98
N TYR A 20 9.35 7.22 -6.71
CA TYR A 20 10.28 7.54 -7.79
C TYR A 20 10.90 6.25 -8.36
N LEU A 21 10.69 6.04 -9.66
CA LEU A 21 11.26 4.94 -10.43
C LEU A 21 12.36 5.47 -11.36
N TYR A 22 13.53 4.85 -11.34
CA TYR A 22 14.62 5.13 -12.27
C TYR A 22 14.87 3.86 -13.10
N GLU A 23 14.80 3.96 -14.42
CA GLU A 23 14.88 2.79 -15.33
C GLU A 23 13.91 1.66 -14.90
N GLU A 24 12.68 2.02 -14.55
CA GLU A 24 11.63 1.12 -14.06
C GLU A 24 11.95 0.38 -12.73
N GLN A 25 13.02 0.76 -12.05
CA GLN A 25 13.38 0.22 -10.75
C GLN A 25 13.04 1.19 -9.62
N LEU A 26 12.53 0.66 -8.51
CA LEU A 26 12.26 1.44 -7.31
C LEU A 26 13.58 1.90 -6.66
N VAL A 27 13.75 3.21 -6.51
CA VAL A 27 14.94 3.83 -5.91
C VAL A 27 14.70 4.20 -4.45
N GLY A 28 15.77 4.17 -3.64
CA GLY A 28 15.73 4.62 -2.25
C GLY A 28 15.27 3.56 -1.26
N ILE A 29 15.35 2.28 -1.66
CA ILE A 29 15.18 1.14 -0.75
C ILE A 29 16.47 1.00 0.08
N PRO A 30 16.40 1.12 1.42
CA PRO A 30 17.60 0.96 2.24
C PRO A 30 18.15 -0.47 2.20
N ASN A 31 19.46 -0.60 2.42
CA ASN A 31 20.07 -1.91 2.65
C ASN A 31 19.39 -2.65 3.82
N GLY A 32 19.07 -3.92 3.61
CA GLY A 32 18.33 -4.71 4.61
C GLY A 32 16.80 -4.68 4.43
N TYR A 33 16.29 -4.02 3.39
CA TYR A 33 14.87 -3.99 3.04
C TYR A 33 14.61 -4.65 1.68
N ASN A 34 13.39 -5.14 1.49
CA ASN A 34 12.84 -5.56 0.21
C ASN A 34 11.87 -4.47 -0.27
N GLY A 35 11.96 -4.10 -1.54
CA GLY A 35 10.91 -3.32 -2.21
C GLY A 35 9.99 -4.26 -2.98
N ILE A 36 8.68 -4.07 -2.82
CA ILE A 36 7.63 -4.85 -3.47
C ILE A 36 6.83 -3.85 -4.29
N PHE A 37 6.95 -3.93 -5.61
CA PHE A 37 6.40 -2.99 -6.55
C PHE A 37 6.08 -3.67 -7.87
N TYR A 38 5.27 -3.02 -8.69
CA TYR A 38 4.99 -3.46 -10.05
C TYR A 38 6.08 -2.93 -10.99
N GLU A 39 6.74 -3.80 -11.75
CA GLU A 39 7.94 -3.49 -12.54
C GLU A 39 7.73 -2.46 -13.67
N SER A 40 6.51 -2.00 -13.96
CA SER A 40 6.27 -1.00 -15.00
C SER A 40 5.31 0.10 -14.53
N GLY A 41 5.87 1.26 -14.16
CA GLY A 41 5.08 2.43 -13.77
C GLY A 41 4.26 2.25 -12.49
N SER A 42 4.76 1.50 -11.50
CA SER A 42 4.14 1.36 -10.17
C SER A 42 3.76 2.73 -9.59
N ARG A 43 2.51 2.89 -9.18
CA ARG A 43 2.01 4.07 -8.44
C ARG A 43 1.88 3.81 -6.94
N THR A 44 2.17 2.58 -6.51
CA THR A 44 2.26 2.20 -5.11
C THR A 44 3.38 1.20 -4.90
N ALA A 45 3.96 1.12 -3.71
CA ALA A 45 4.98 0.16 -3.35
C ALA A 45 4.97 -0.13 -1.84
N ILE A 46 5.43 -1.32 -1.47
CA ILE A 46 5.69 -1.68 -0.07
C ILE A 46 7.19 -1.87 0.12
N ILE A 47 7.78 -1.17 1.08
CA ILE A 47 9.17 -1.40 1.52
C ILE A 47 9.11 -2.06 2.89
N ILE A 48 9.71 -3.24 3.03
CA ILE A 48 9.65 -4.04 4.25
C ILE A 48 11.03 -4.61 4.61
N LYS A 49 11.36 -4.62 5.90
CA LYS A 49 12.63 -5.14 6.41
C LYS A 49 12.77 -6.63 6.10
N LYS A 50 13.95 -7.07 5.67
CA LYS A 50 14.24 -8.46 5.25
C LYS A 50 14.04 -9.51 6.35
N SER A 51 13.96 -9.09 7.62
CA SER A 51 13.62 -9.97 8.74
C SER A 51 12.19 -10.49 8.68
N PHE A 52 11.28 -9.78 8.00
CA PHE A 52 9.91 -10.23 7.80
C PHE A 52 9.80 -11.10 6.55
N LYS A 53 9.02 -12.18 6.67
CA LYS A 53 8.64 -13.01 5.52
C LYS A 53 7.35 -12.46 4.94
N PHE A 54 7.21 -12.56 3.63
CA PHE A 54 5.96 -12.21 2.97
C PHE A 54 5.70 -13.12 1.77
N ILE A 55 4.42 -13.25 1.43
CA ILE A 55 3.95 -13.90 0.21
C ILE A 55 3.11 -12.89 -0.56
N PRO A 56 3.46 -12.55 -1.81
CA PRO A 56 2.60 -11.73 -2.66
C PRO A 56 1.23 -12.37 -2.86
N ILE A 57 0.17 -11.61 -2.62
CA ILE A 57 -1.21 -12.01 -2.94
C ILE A 57 -1.57 -11.44 -4.31
N GLN A 58 -1.24 -10.17 -4.54
CA GLN A 58 -1.54 -9.42 -5.76
C GLN A 58 -0.52 -8.29 -5.91
N ILE A 59 0.07 -8.12 -7.09
CA ILE A 59 1.00 -7.03 -7.41
C ILE A 59 0.53 -6.41 -8.72
N GLU A 60 -0.01 -5.20 -8.62
CA GLU A 60 -0.46 -4.39 -9.74
C GLU A 60 0.03 -2.96 -9.57
N LYS A 61 -0.04 -2.19 -10.65
CA LYS A 61 0.36 -0.78 -10.72
C LYS A 61 -0.13 0.06 -9.53
N ASP A 62 -1.37 -0.16 -9.12
CA ASP A 62 -2.12 0.68 -8.18
C ASP A 62 -2.51 -0.02 -6.89
N PHE A 63 -2.22 -1.32 -6.82
CA PHE A 63 -2.72 -2.19 -5.78
C PHE A 63 -1.71 -3.29 -5.53
N ILE A 64 -1.13 -3.29 -4.34
CA ILE A 64 -0.19 -4.32 -3.90
C ILE A 64 -0.70 -4.89 -2.59
N ALA A 65 -0.98 -6.19 -2.57
CA ALA A 65 -1.37 -6.91 -1.38
C ALA A 65 -0.36 -8.03 -1.11
N ILE A 66 0.14 -8.09 0.12
CA ILE A 66 1.02 -9.14 0.60
C ILE A 66 0.48 -9.74 1.89
N ASN A 67 0.69 -11.03 2.07
CA ASN A 67 0.56 -11.68 3.37
C ASN A 67 1.92 -11.61 4.07
N CYS A 68 2.04 -10.76 5.08
CA CYS A 68 3.23 -10.58 5.88
C CYS A 68 3.18 -11.46 7.13
N THR A 69 4.28 -12.11 7.46
CA THR A 69 4.40 -12.99 8.62
C THR A 69 5.65 -12.63 9.41
N GLY A 70 5.46 -12.35 10.70
CA GLY A 70 6.51 -12.26 11.70
C GLY A 70 6.44 -13.44 12.67
N ASP A 71 7.25 -13.42 13.72
CA ASP A 71 7.36 -14.54 14.67
C ASP A 71 6.05 -14.82 15.43
N SER A 72 5.25 -13.79 15.70
CA SER A 72 4.02 -13.88 16.50
C SER A 72 2.78 -13.33 15.79
N PHE A 73 2.88 -12.93 14.53
CA PHE A 73 1.75 -12.35 13.81
C PHE A 73 1.75 -12.71 12.34
N GLN A 74 0.54 -12.69 11.78
CA GLN A 74 0.29 -12.76 10.36
C GLN A 74 -0.74 -11.68 10.01
N THR A 75 -0.43 -10.85 9.02
CA THR A 75 -1.30 -9.75 8.59
C THR A 75 -1.23 -9.59 7.09
N ILE A 76 -2.36 -9.23 6.48
CA ILE A 76 -2.37 -8.78 5.10
C ILE A 76 -2.05 -7.28 5.11
N ILE A 77 -1.10 -6.86 4.29
CA ILE A 77 -0.77 -5.45 4.08
C ILE A 77 -1.15 -5.11 2.65
N ILE A 78 -1.98 -4.09 2.50
CA ILE A 78 -2.45 -3.60 1.20
C ILE A 78 -2.00 -2.16 1.04
N SER A 79 -1.26 -1.89 -0.02
CA SER A 79 -0.84 -0.56 -0.47
C SER A 79 -1.63 -0.19 -1.72
N ILE A 80 -2.31 0.95 -1.71
CA ILE A 80 -3.21 1.37 -2.79
C ILE A 80 -2.90 2.80 -3.22
N TYR A 81 -3.01 3.06 -4.52
CA TYR A 81 -3.09 4.41 -5.04
C TYR A 81 -4.29 4.53 -5.98
N CYS A 82 -5.13 5.54 -5.77
CA CYS A 82 -6.23 5.87 -6.66
C CYS A 82 -6.02 7.27 -7.20
N SER A 83 -5.80 7.40 -8.52
CA SER A 83 -5.60 8.70 -9.15
C SER A 83 -6.80 9.62 -8.91
N PRO A 84 -6.58 10.93 -8.69
CA PRO A 84 -7.68 11.89 -8.55
C PRO A 84 -8.58 11.94 -9.79
N SER A 85 -8.03 11.69 -10.98
CA SER A 85 -8.76 11.76 -12.27
C SER A 85 -9.38 10.45 -12.73
N GLU A 86 -9.06 9.31 -12.12
CA GLU A 86 -9.56 7.99 -12.51
C GLU A 86 -10.73 7.54 -11.64
N ASP A 87 -11.48 6.55 -12.12
CA ASP A 87 -12.54 5.90 -11.34
C ASP A 87 -11.93 5.09 -10.18
N LEU A 88 -12.53 5.23 -9.00
CA LEU A 88 -12.11 4.57 -7.78
C LEU A 88 -12.66 3.12 -7.70
N HIS A 89 -13.81 2.83 -8.32
CA HIS A 89 -14.51 1.55 -8.17
C HIS A 89 -13.65 0.31 -8.47
N PRO A 90 -12.80 0.27 -9.52
CA PRO A 90 -11.97 -0.91 -9.77
C PRO A 90 -11.06 -1.31 -8.60
N ASN A 91 -10.56 -0.33 -7.83
CA ASN A 91 -9.75 -0.61 -6.65
C ASN A 91 -10.61 -1.00 -5.43
N LEU A 92 -11.83 -0.47 -5.32
CA LEU A 92 -12.78 -0.89 -4.28
C LEU A 92 -13.22 -2.34 -4.48
N GLU A 93 -13.53 -2.75 -5.71
CA GLU A 93 -13.87 -4.14 -6.01
C GLU A 93 -12.73 -5.11 -5.66
N LYS A 94 -11.47 -4.68 -5.84
CA LYS A 94 -10.30 -5.48 -5.41
C LYS A 94 -10.24 -5.59 -3.89
N LEU A 95 -10.48 -4.50 -3.16
CA LEU A 95 -10.57 -4.51 -1.69
C LEU A 95 -11.68 -5.45 -1.19
N GLU A 96 -12.88 -5.36 -1.76
CA GLU A 96 -14.00 -6.23 -1.41
C GLU A 96 -13.66 -7.71 -1.62
N LYS A 97 -13.02 -8.04 -2.75
CA LYS A 97 -12.51 -9.40 -3.01
C LYS A 97 -11.50 -9.86 -1.95
N MET A 98 -10.66 -8.97 -1.43
CA MET A 98 -9.75 -9.29 -0.32
C MET A 98 -10.50 -9.58 0.97
N PHE A 99 -11.52 -8.78 1.32
CA PHE A 99 -12.32 -9.02 2.52
C PHE A 99 -13.09 -10.34 2.46
N VAL A 100 -13.69 -10.66 1.30
CA VAL A 100 -14.40 -11.93 1.09
C VAL A 100 -13.44 -13.12 1.15
N ARG A 101 -12.23 -12.99 0.57
CA ARG A 101 -11.24 -14.06 0.53
C ARG A 101 -10.57 -14.29 1.89
N PHE A 102 -10.42 -13.25 2.71
CA PHE A 102 -9.67 -13.29 3.96
C PHE A 102 -10.48 -12.71 5.14
N PRO A 103 -11.68 -13.24 5.45
CA PRO A 103 -12.62 -12.63 6.39
C PRO A 103 -12.12 -12.61 7.85
N ASN A 104 -11.16 -13.47 8.18
CA ASN A 104 -10.63 -13.64 9.55
C ASN A 104 -9.15 -13.25 9.67
N TYR A 105 -8.55 -12.66 8.65
CA TYR A 105 -7.18 -12.19 8.72
C TYR A 105 -7.15 -10.72 9.14
N PRO A 106 -6.21 -10.30 10.01
CA PRO A 106 -5.92 -8.89 10.19
C PRO A 106 -5.49 -8.28 8.84
N ILE A 107 -6.10 -7.14 8.48
CA ILE A 107 -5.78 -6.44 7.24
C ILE A 107 -5.42 -4.99 7.57
N ILE A 108 -4.26 -4.55 7.10
CA ILE A 108 -3.82 -3.17 7.14
C ILE A 108 -3.94 -2.64 5.72
N ILE A 109 -4.70 -1.56 5.55
CA ILE A 109 -4.85 -0.85 4.28
C ILE A 109 -4.19 0.51 4.43
N ASN A 110 -3.24 0.80 3.55
CA ASN A 110 -2.63 2.11 3.43
C ASN A 110 -2.71 2.56 1.98
N GLY A 111 -2.99 3.83 1.75
CA GLY A 111 -3.03 4.34 0.40
C GLY A 111 -3.54 5.75 0.30
N ASP A 112 -3.32 6.33 -0.87
CA ASP A 112 -3.91 7.60 -1.27
C ASP A 112 -5.11 7.31 -2.18
N PHE A 113 -6.31 7.50 -1.65
CA PHE A 113 -7.56 7.30 -2.37
C PHE A 113 -7.99 8.55 -3.15
N ASN A 114 -7.30 9.68 -2.98
CA ASN A 114 -7.71 11.00 -3.51
C ASN A 114 -9.18 11.34 -3.20
N ALA A 115 -9.61 11.01 -1.98
CA ALA A 115 -10.98 11.18 -1.51
C ALA A 115 -11.03 12.02 -0.23
N LYS A 116 -12.09 12.81 -0.06
CA LYS A 116 -12.24 13.71 1.09
C LYS A 116 -13.41 13.25 1.95
N SER A 117 -13.19 13.13 3.25
CA SER A 117 -14.23 12.86 4.22
C SER A 117 -13.87 13.42 5.59
N PRO A 118 -14.87 13.83 6.39
CA PRO A 118 -14.69 14.15 7.80
C PRO A 118 -14.11 12.99 8.61
N ALA A 119 -14.34 11.73 8.19
CA ALA A 119 -13.85 10.55 8.87
C ALA A 119 -12.30 10.48 8.96
N TRP A 120 -11.58 11.15 8.05
CA TRP A 120 -10.11 11.23 8.05
C TRP A 120 -9.59 12.67 7.93
N GLY A 121 -10.36 13.65 8.41
CA GLY A 121 -9.86 14.99 8.75
C GLY A 121 -10.20 16.13 7.80
N LYS A 122 -11.04 15.96 6.77
CA LYS A 122 -11.53 17.10 5.96
C LYS A 122 -12.98 17.44 6.28
N ASP A 123 -13.26 18.71 6.55
CA ASP A 123 -14.62 19.17 6.90
C ASP A 123 -15.69 18.92 5.82
N LYS A 124 -15.26 18.73 4.55
CA LYS A 124 -16.15 18.48 3.41
C LYS A 124 -15.92 17.09 2.84
N GLN A 125 -17.02 16.36 2.64
CA GLN A 125 -17.05 15.09 1.94
C GLN A 125 -17.23 15.31 0.43
N ASP A 126 -16.47 14.58 -0.40
CA ASP A 126 -16.69 14.52 -1.85
C ASP A 126 -17.28 13.16 -2.28
N GLU A 127 -17.63 13.01 -3.56
CA GLU A 127 -18.26 11.78 -4.06
C GLU A 127 -17.39 10.54 -3.84
N LYS A 128 -16.07 10.63 -4.08
CA LYS A 128 -15.15 9.52 -3.78
C LYS A 128 -15.15 9.18 -2.29
N GLY A 129 -15.19 10.19 -1.42
CA GLY A 129 -15.31 10.00 0.03
C GLY A 129 -16.65 9.43 0.49
N LYS A 130 -17.72 9.52 -0.31
CA LYS A 130 -18.98 8.81 -0.06
C LYS A 130 -18.88 7.33 -0.42
N HIS A 131 -18.20 6.99 -1.51
CA HIS A 131 -18.02 5.59 -1.92
C HIS A 131 -17.12 4.77 -0.99
N LEU A 132 -16.27 5.42 -0.19
CA LEU A 132 -15.36 4.78 0.76
C LEU A 132 -15.95 4.54 2.16
N LEU A 133 -17.13 5.12 2.45
CA LEU A 133 -17.81 5.01 3.74
C LEU A 133 -19.02 4.10 3.66
#